data_AF-A0A7S4L5Q7-F1
#
_entry.id   AF-A0A7S4L5Q7-F1
#
_cell.length_a   1.000
_cell.length_b   1.000
_cell.length_c   1.000
_cell.angle_alpha   90.00
_cell.angle_beta   90.00
_cell.angle_gamma   90.00
#
_symmetry.space_group_name_H-M   'P 1'
#
loop_
_entity.id
_entity.type
_entity.pdbx_description
1 polymer ?
#
loop_
_entity_poly.entity_id
_entity_poly.type
_entity_poly.pdbx_seq_one_letter_code
_entity_poly.pdbx_strand_id
1 'polypeptide(L)'
;MSLREAYKEKWSQSRRRAFEPAGSLKKKGHKERADLSLTPMVFVHGLKGSQLFDKTHGDLKYLRLRQVTGMTTPDLSLPLSFDPNGRQSFDDLRSGMPLHSIRLAKLVTVEPVYAGLLDWGQRAHRKGHRPFHCFSYDWRRDVSEASLMLELYLENVEAEYIKFFGDEEEEEEEEEKEMEEEKREEAKLLGVNHRRVVEKHHSTATLYEQRGERRENREKRRRKRRRRGRAQVVCHSMGGLVVLDLLSRRPDLFHSVAFVGCPLTAGVSYMQDLHVAAPMGINYNLLNRAVLFTHPSSYSFFPFDYQESKESDSCLCVLVKKKKEGEEGPDEEENFFGDENDPRYQYIASLPREKDTVFEIKLSKQTVSRGWIRRRNEELVKVEQATSLGSLLKEEAIKKKEEKEGVIGGDEGEEAEGEVETFVGRRVVVDWWDAKH
;
A
#
# COMPACT_ATOMS: atom_id res chain seq x y z
N MET A 1 13.07 13.31 -21.85
CA MET A 1 13.07 13.29 -20.37
C MET A 1 12.57 11.92 -19.92
N SER A 2 13.34 11.21 -19.10
CA SER A 2 12.92 9.90 -18.59
C SER A 2 11.74 10.06 -17.61
N LEU A 3 10.91 9.02 -17.43
CA LEU A 3 9.82 9.05 -16.44
C LEU A 3 10.36 9.35 -15.03
N ARG A 4 11.55 8.85 -14.75
CA ARG A 4 12.28 9.10 -13.50
C ARG A 4 12.61 10.59 -13.32
N GLU A 5 13.10 11.26 -14.36
CA GLU A 5 13.40 12.70 -14.34
C GLU A 5 12.13 13.55 -14.16
N ALA A 6 11.09 13.27 -14.95
CA ALA A 6 9.81 14.00 -14.86
C ALA A 6 9.18 13.88 -13.47
N TYR A 7 9.36 12.73 -12.82
CA TYR A 7 8.84 12.51 -11.47
C TYR A 7 9.71 13.15 -10.39
N LYS A 8 11.05 13.11 -10.52
CA LYS A 8 11.96 13.85 -9.63
C LYS A 8 11.61 15.34 -9.59
N GLU A 9 11.33 15.93 -10.75
CA GLU A 9 10.91 17.32 -10.87
C GLU A 9 9.56 17.58 -10.17
N LYS A 10 8.52 16.82 -10.50
CA LYS A 10 7.18 16.95 -9.87
C LYS A 10 7.18 16.73 -8.35
N TRP A 11 7.98 15.77 -7.89
CA TRP A 11 8.09 15.46 -6.47
C TRP A 11 8.70 16.62 -5.68
N SER A 12 9.77 17.23 -6.22
CA SER A 12 10.43 18.38 -5.60
C SER A 12 9.47 19.56 -5.36
N GLN A 13 8.48 19.74 -6.25
CA GLN A 13 7.46 20.79 -6.14
C GLN A 13 6.37 20.43 -5.10
N SER A 14 5.96 19.16 -5.04
CA SER A 14 4.92 18.68 -4.12
C SER A 14 5.37 18.65 -2.66
N ARG A 15 6.67 18.40 -2.42
CA ARG A 15 7.29 18.34 -1.09
C ARG A 15 7.12 19.63 -0.29
N ARG A 16 7.13 20.80 -0.96
CA ARG A 16 6.97 22.10 -0.29
C ARG A 16 5.59 22.34 0.33
N ARG A 17 4.56 21.56 -0.05
CA ARG A 17 3.17 21.79 0.39
C ARG A 17 2.60 20.70 1.31
N ALA A 18 3.10 19.46 1.22
CA ALA A 18 2.49 18.33 1.92
C ALA A 18 3.26 17.89 3.18
N PHE A 19 4.53 18.27 3.31
CA PHE A 19 5.39 17.88 4.42
C PHE A 19 6.05 19.12 5.01
N GLU A 20 5.31 19.87 5.82
CA GLU A 20 5.97 20.57 6.91
C GLU A 20 6.45 19.49 7.88
N PRO A 21 7.76 19.42 8.21
CA PRO A 21 8.26 18.44 9.15
C PRO A 21 7.45 18.60 10.44
N ALA A 22 6.75 17.52 10.84
CA ALA A 22 6.01 17.48 12.09
C ALA A 22 6.91 18.07 13.18
N GLY A 23 6.49 19.22 13.72
CA GLY A 23 7.39 20.21 14.32
C GLY A 23 8.47 19.57 15.18
N SER A 24 9.73 19.95 14.92
CA SER A 24 10.93 19.65 15.71
C SER A 24 10.72 18.49 16.69
N LEU A 25 10.94 17.26 16.21
CA LEU A 25 11.05 16.07 17.06
C LEU A 25 12.07 16.41 18.16
N LYS A 26 11.57 16.79 19.35
CA LYS A 26 12.42 17.17 20.47
C LYS A 26 13.21 15.93 20.86
N LYS A 27 14.53 15.97 20.68
CA LYS A 27 15.51 14.96 21.13
C LYS A 27 15.40 14.79 22.65
N LYS A 28 14.43 14.02 23.14
CA LYS A 28 14.33 13.64 24.55
C LYS A 28 14.98 12.28 24.74
N GLY A 29 16.25 12.29 25.16
CA GLY A 29 16.95 11.34 26.04
C GLY A 29 16.63 9.84 26.03
N HIS A 30 16.10 9.24 24.96
CA HIS A 30 15.82 7.80 24.91
C HIS A 30 17.04 7.04 24.39
N LYS A 31 18.01 6.79 25.28
CA LYS A 31 19.32 6.23 24.90
C LYS A 31 19.36 4.70 24.70
N GLU A 32 18.30 3.92 24.93
CA GLU A 32 18.50 2.45 25.09
C GLU A 32 17.51 1.46 24.49
N ARG A 33 16.47 1.87 23.77
CA ARG A 33 15.74 0.89 22.91
C ARG A 33 16.14 1.11 21.47
N ALA A 34 17.04 0.25 20.98
CA ALA A 34 17.30 0.03 19.55
C ALA A 34 16.08 -0.62 18.88
N ASP A 35 14.94 0.06 19.01
CA ASP A 35 13.62 -0.46 18.76
C ASP A 35 13.32 -0.37 17.26
N LEU A 36 12.60 -1.37 16.75
CA LEU A 36 12.03 -1.34 15.39
C LEU A 36 11.13 -0.12 15.14
N SER A 37 10.84 0.65 16.19
CA SER A 37 10.12 1.92 16.19
C SER A 37 10.71 2.94 15.20
N LEU A 38 12.03 2.96 14.98
CA LEU A 38 12.61 3.98 14.11
C LEU A 38 12.49 3.67 12.62
N THR A 39 12.34 2.41 12.19
CA THR A 39 12.29 2.10 10.75
C THR A 39 11.06 2.73 10.08
N PRO A 40 11.22 3.57 9.03
CA PRO A 40 10.09 4.24 8.41
C PRO A 40 9.09 3.20 7.88
N MET A 41 7.80 3.44 8.08
CA MET A 41 6.72 2.64 7.52
C MET A 41 6.10 3.37 6.33
N VAL A 42 5.92 2.66 5.22
CA VAL A 42 5.24 3.17 4.03
C VAL A 42 4.02 2.30 3.74
N PHE A 43 2.84 2.92 3.70
CA PHE A 43 1.61 2.27 3.28
C PHE A 43 1.37 2.49 1.78
N VAL A 44 1.07 1.41 1.05
CA VAL A 44 0.74 1.39 -0.38
C VAL A 44 -0.69 0.87 -0.56
N HIS A 45 -1.60 1.73 -1.01
CA HIS A 45 -3.01 1.38 -1.14
C HIS A 45 -3.30 0.48 -2.35
N GLY A 46 -4.48 -0.14 -2.33
CA GLY A 46 -4.99 -0.98 -3.43
C GLY A 46 -5.61 -0.21 -4.60
N LEU A 47 -6.15 -0.97 -5.55
CA LEU A 47 -6.98 -0.44 -6.63
C LEU A 47 -8.11 0.41 -6.05
N LYS A 48 -8.45 1.53 -6.72
CA LYS A 48 -9.52 2.43 -6.25
C LYS A 48 -9.26 3.04 -4.87
N GLY A 49 -8.03 2.91 -4.33
CA GLY A 49 -7.67 3.20 -2.96
C GLY A 49 -7.16 4.61 -2.68
N SER A 50 -7.07 5.48 -3.68
CA SER A 50 -6.70 6.89 -3.54
C SER A 50 -7.73 7.82 -4.16
N GLN A 51 -7.72 9.07 -3.70
CA GLN A 51 -8.49 10.14 -4.31
C GLN A 51 -7.94 10.51 -5.69
N LEU A 52 -8.78 10.98 -6.60
CA LEU A 52 -8.35 11.59 -7.86
C LEU A 52 -8.79 13.05 -7.91
N PHE A 53 -7.87 13.92 -8.28
CA PHE A 53 -8.08 15.36 -8.40
C PHE A 53 -7.81 15.84 -9.81
N ASP A 54 -8.62 16.77 -10.28
CA ASP A 54 -8.38 17.56 -11.48
C ASP A 54 -7.14 18.46 -11.28
N LYS A 55 -6.17 18.40 -12.18
CA LYS A 55 -4.95 19.23 -12.13
C LYS A 55 -5.25 20.70 -12.38
N THR A 56 -6.21 20.98 -13.26
CA THR A 56 -6.56 22.33 -13.71
C THR A 56 -7.32 23.07 -12.62
N HIS A 57 -8.32 22.41 -12.03
CA HIS A 57 -9.22 23.04 -11.06
C HIS A 57 -8.96 22.65 -9.60
N GLY A 58 -8.17 21.59 -9.36
CA GLY A 58 -7.98 21.03 -8.02
C GLY A 58 -9.21 20.30 -7.49
N ASP A 59 -10.21 20.05 -8.34
CA ASP A 59 -11.46 19.43 -7.95
C ASP A 59 -11.32 17.93 -7.69
N LEU A 60 -11.82 17.46 -6.56
CA LEU A 60 -11.94 16.03 -6.27
C LEU A 60 -12.89 15.35 -7.27
N LYS A 61 -12.38 14.47 -8.13
CA LYS A 61 -13.14 13.67 -9.12
C LYS A 61 -13.40 12.24 -8.66
N TYR A 62 -12.72 11.75 -7.62
CA TYR A 62 -12.99 10.43 -7.02
C TYR A 62 -12.54 10.43 -5.55
N LEU A 63 -13.31 10.03 -4.54
CA LEU A 63 -14.72 9.63 -4.52
C LEU A 63 -15.53 10.56 -3.60
N ARG A 64 -16.47 11.33 -4.18
CA ARG A 64 -17.46 12.15 -3.46
C ARG A 64 -18.73 11.35 -3.22
N LEU A 65 -19.50 11.73 -2.21
CA LEU A 65 -20.77 11.09 -1.91
C LEU A 65 -21.76 11.10 -3.08
N ARG A 66 -21.88 12.25 -3.78
CA ARG A 66 -22.74 12.38 -4.97
C ARG A 66 -22.36 11.40 -6.09
N GLN A 67 -21.11 10.96 -6.11
CA GLN A 67 -20.65 9.95 -7.06
C GLN A 67 -21.05 8.56 -6.62
N VAL A 68 -21.01 8.26 -5.32
CA VAL A 68 -21.49 6.98 -4.77
C VAL A 68 -23.00 6.82 -4.96
N THR A 69 -23.76 7.93 -4.91
CA THR A 69 -25.22 7.92 -5.08
C THR A 69 -25.70 8.02 -6.53
N GLY A 70 -24.81 8.13 -7.51
CA GLY A 70 -25.20 8.26 -8.92
C GLY A 70 -25.64 9.66 -9.35
N MET A 71 -25.62 10.65 -8.45
CA MET A 71 -26.00 12.03 -8.75
C MET A 71 -24.98 12.73 -9.66
N THR A 72 -23.71 12.35 -9.60
CA THR A 72 -22.67 12.85 -10.51
C THR A 72 -21.75 11.74 -10.97
N THR A 73 -21.43 11.73 -12.26
CA THR A 73 -20.59 10.71 -12.87
C THR A 73 -19.52 11.41 -13.69
N PRO A 74 -18.43 11.91 -13.08
CA PRO A 74 -17.31 12.40 -13.87
C PRO A 74 -16.76 11.27 -14.73
N ASP A 75 -16.30 11.61 -15.92
CA ASP A 75 -15.56 10.66 -16.74
C ASP A 75 -14.21 10.38 -16.08
N LEU A 76 -13.94 9.11 -15.79
CA LEU A 76 -12.68 8.62 -15.24
C LEU A 76 -11.89 7.82 -16.29
N SER A 77 -12.29 7.87 -17.55
CA SER A 77 -11.58 7.22 -18.65
C SER A 77 -10.17 7.78 -18.79
N LEU A 78 -9.22 6.93 -19.16
CA LEU A 78 -7.90 7.34 -19.61
C LEU A 78 -7.89 7.47 -21.14
N PRO A 79 -7.08 8.37 -21.71
CA PRO A 79 -6.93 8.48 -23.16
C PRO A 79 -6.48 7.15 -23.76
N LEU A 80 -7.09 6.74 -24.88
CA LEU A 80 -6.70 5.53 -25.63
C LEU A 80 -5.57 5.81 -26.64
N SER A 81 -4.83 6.90 -26.44
CA SER A 81 -3.64 7.25 -27.23
C SER A 81 -2.38 6.77 -26.52
N PHE A 82 -1.48 6.14 -27.27
CA PHE A 82 -0.22 5.60 -26.76
C PHE A 82 0.97 6.33 -27.38
N ASP A 83 2.03 6.54 -26.59
CA ASP A 83 3.30 7.06 -27.07
C ASP A 83 4.08 5.99 -27.88
N PRO A 84 5.17 6.34 -28.58
CA PRO A 84 5.97 5.37 -29.34
C PRO A 84 6.59 4.24 -28.52
N ASN A 85 6.62 4.35 -27.18
CA ASN A 85 7.09 3.31 -26.26
C ASN A 85 5.94 2.44 -25.73
N GLY A 86 4.73 2.58 -26.27
CA GLY A 86 3.55 1.84 -25.85
C GLY A 86 2.95 2.34 -24.53
N ARG A 87 3.33 3.52 -24.03
CA ARG A 87 2.76 4.08 -22.79
C ARG A 87 1.50 4.85 -23.10
N GLN A 88 0.46 4.59 -22.32
CA GLN A 88 -0.78 5.34 -22.44
C GLN A 88 -0.58 6.81 -22.06
N SER A 89 -1.16 7.73 -22.82
CA SER A 89 -1.09 9.17 -22.58
C SER A 89 -1.73 9.54 -21.23
N PHE A 90 -1.23 10.60 -20.59
CA PHE A 90 -1.79 11.08 -19.31
C PHE A 90 -3.02 11.96 -19.55
N ASP A 91 -3.97 11.89 -18.63
CA ASP A 91 -5.07 12.87 -18.52
C ASP A 91 -4.71 13.99 -17.52
N ASP A 92 -5.68 14.87 -17.28
CA ASP A 92 -5.56 15.96 -16.31
C ASP A 92 -5.85 15.53 -14.87
N LEU A 93 -5.98 14.24 -14.58
CA LEU A 93 -6.18 13.80 -13.20
C LEU A 93 -4.84 13.46 -12.52
N ARG A 94 -4.82 13.59 -11.21
CA ARG A 94 -3.69 13.21 -10.34
C ARG A 94 -4.20 12.49 -9.10
N SER A 95 -3.41 11.55 -8.60
CA SER A 95 -3.66 10.94 -7.30
C SER A 95 -3.53 11.96 -6.18
N GLY A 96 -4.46 11.91 -5.23
CA GLY A 96 -4.35 12.53 -3.92
C GLY A 96 -3.99 11.49 -2.85
N MET A 97 -4.47 11.72 -1.63
CA MET A 97 -4.23 10.83 -0.48
C MET A 97 -4.97 9.50 -0.62
N PRO A 98 -4.54 8.44 0.11
CA PRO A 98 -5.33 7.22 0.21
C PRO A 98 -6.72 7.53 0.79
N LEU A 99 -7.72 6.78 0.35
CA LEU A 99 -9.09 6.94 0.84
C LEU A 99 -9.15 6.60 2.33
N HIS A 100 -9.40 7.61 3.16
CA HIS A 100 -9.56 7.42 4.59
C HIS A 100 -10.90 6.74 4.92
N SER A 101 -11.98 7.39 4.52
CA SER A 101 -13.35 6.92 4.71
C SER A 101 -14.29 7.50 3.65
N ILE A 102 -15.37 6.79 3.35
CA ILE A 102 -16.48 7.30 2.54
C ILE A 102 -17.55 7.82 3.50
N ARG A 103 -17.93 9.09 3.40
CA ARG A 103 -18.91 9.73 4.29
C ARG A 103 -20.20 10.13 3.56
N LEU A 104 -21.34 9.62 4.01
CA LEU A 104 -22.71 9.99 3.65
C LEU A 104 -23.12 11.19 4.52
N ALA A 105 -22.67 12.38 4.13
CA ALA A 105 -22.78 13.65 4.86
C ALA A 105 -21.79 13.80 6.04
N LYS A 106 -21.84 14.94 6.74
CA LYS A 106 -20.88 15.28 7.80
C LYS A 106 -20.87 14.30 8.98
N LEU A 107 -21.94 13.52 9.16
CA LEU A 107 -22.17 12.71 10.36
C LEU A 107 -22.13 11.20 10.15
N VAL A 108 -22.30 10.69 8.92
CA VAL A 108 -22.42 9.24 8.71
C VAL A 108 -21.25 8.72 7.88
N THR A 109 -20.34 8.00 8.53
CA THR A 109 -19.34 7.19 7.82
C THR A 109 -20.04 5.96 7.25
N VAL A 110 -19.95 5.78 5.93
CA VAL A 110 -20.49 4.59 5.24
C VAL A 110 -19.50 3.45 5.40
N GLU A 111 -18.22 3.72 5.11
CA GLU A 111 -17.20 2.69 5.09
C GLU A 111 -15.82 3.26 5.45
N PRO A 112 -15.18 2.76 6.53
CA PRO A 112 -13.82 3.15 6.92
C PRO A 112 -12.79 2.36 6.09
N VAL A 113 -12.56 2.77 4.84
CA VAL A 113 -11.69 2.05 3.89
C VAL A 113 -10.29 1.79 4.46
N TYR A 114 -9.58 2.83 4.87
CA TYR A 114 -8.26 2.72 5.50
C TYR A 114 -8.13 3.49 6.82
N ALA A 115 -9.23 4.06 7.32
CA ALA A 115 -9.24 4.95 8.48
C ALA A 115 -8.44 4.41 9.67
N GLY A 116 -8.68 3.15 10.07
CA GLY A 116 -8.00 2.53 11.21
C GLY A 116 -6.47 2.52 11.08
N LEU A 117 -5.97 2.01 9.96
CA LEU A 117 -4.53 1.94 9.68
C LEU A 117 -3.90 3.32 9.55
N LEU A 118 -4.53 4.22 8.79
CA LEU A 118 -4.03 5.59 8.56
C LEU A 118 -3.99 6.38 9.86
N ASP A 119 -5.06 6.34 10.65
CA ASP A 119 -5.13 7.05 11.92
C ASP A 119 -4.11 6.52 12.92
N TRP A 120 -3.93 5.20 12.98
CA TRP A 120 -2.90 4.57 13.80
C TRP A 120 -1.50 5.03 13.39
N GLY A 121 -1.15 4.92 12.10
CA GLY A 121 0.17 5.28 11.59
C GLY A 121 0.47 6.76 11.80
N GLN A 122 -0.49 7.63 11.54
CA GLN A 122 -0.34 9.07 11.69
C GLN A 122 -0.29 9.52 13.16
N ARG A 123 -0.94 8.79 14.08
CA ARG A 123 -0.74 8.97 15.53
C ARG A 123 0.66 8.53 15.96
N ALA A 124 1.15 7.39 15.48
CA ALA A 124 2.50 6.91 15.79
C ALA A 124 3.58 7.89 15.31
N HIS A 125 3.41 8.45 14.11
CA HIS A 125 4.30 9.48 13.57
C HIS A 125 4.31 10.76 14.41
N ARG A 126 3.13 11.30 14.75
CA ARG A 126 3.03 12.53 15.57
C ARG A 126 3.63 12.38 16.97
N LYS A 127 3.59 11.17 17.54
CA LYS A 127 4.21 10.87 18.84
C LYS A 127 5.73 10.65 18.75
N GLY A 128 6.31 10.74 17.55
CA GLY A 128 7.73 10.43 17.32
C GLY A 128 8.06 8.96 17.54
N HIS A 129 7.05 8.08 17.60
CA HIS A 129 7.30 6.66 17.79
C HIS A 129 7.86 6.04 16.52
N ARG A 130 7.31 6.44 15.35
CA ARG A 130 7.66 5.83 14.08
C ARG A 130 7.31 6.71 12.88
N PRO A 131 8.25 6.99 11.95
CA PRO A 131 7.90 7.65 10.70
C PRO A 131 6.87 6.85 9.92
N PHE A 132 5.75 7.48 9.54
CA PHE A 132 4.68 6.84 8.79
C PHE A 132 4.35 7.65 7.55
N HIS A 133 4.37 6.97 6.42
CA HIS A 133 4.29 7.54 5.09
C HIS A 133 3.18 6.83 4.31
N CYS A 134 2.53 7.56 3.43
CA CYS A 134 1.52 7.03 2.52
C CYS A 134 1.96 7.29 1.09
N PHE A 135 2.21 6.22 0.35
CA PHE A 135 2.44 6.30 -1.08
C PHE A 135 1.09 6.19 -1.79
N SER A 136 0.79 7.19 -2.61
CA SER A 136 -0.44 7.23 -3.40
C SER A 136 -0.13 7.37 -4.87
N TYR A 137 -0.87 6.64 -5.68
CA TYR A 137 -0.70 6.59 -7.12
C TYR A 137 -2.07 6.58 -7.83
N ASP A 138 -2.07 6.94 -9.10
CA ASP A 138 -3.27 6.83 -9.92
C ASP A 138 -3.51 5.37 -10.25
N TRP A 139 -4.46 4.78 -9.52
CA TRP A 139 -4.76 3.35 -9.60
C TRP A 139 -5.34 2.93 -10.96
N ARG A 140 -5.64 3.85 -11.88
CA ARG A 140 -6.07 3.55 -13.24
C ARG A 140 -4.89 3.22 -14.16
N ARG A 141 -3.69 3.69 -13.82
CA ARG A 141 -2.47 3.60 -14.62
C ARG A 141 -1.78 2.25 -14.46
N ASP A 142 -0.86 1.95 -15.38
CA ASP A 142 -0.07 0.73 -15.37
C ASP A 142 0.72 0.54 -14.05
N VAL A 143 0.79 -0.71 -13.58
CA VAL A 143 1.44 -1.07 -12.32
C VAL A 143 2.94 -0.78 -12.33
N SER A 144 3.63 -0.97 -13.46
CA SER A 144 5.05 -0.66 -13.59
C SER A 144 5.31 0.85 -13.52
N GLU A 145 4.39 1.69 -14.01
CA GLU A 145 4.47 3.14 -13.79
C GLU A 145 4.37 3.49 -12.30
N ALA A 146 3.40 2.90 -11.58
CA ALA A 146 3.25 3.10 -10.14
C ALA A 146 4.47 2.62 -9.36
N SER A 147 5.08 1.53 -9.80
CA SER A 147 6.29 0.95 -9.18
C SER A 147 7.51 1.85 -9.35
N LEU A 148 7.71 2.47 -10.52
CA LEU A 148 8.76 3.47 -10.73
C LEU A 148 8.56 4.72 -9.87
N MET A 149 7.29 5.13 -9.67
CA MET A 149 6.97 6.23 -8.74
C MET A 149 7.26 5.85 -7.28
N LEU A 150 6.96 4.60 -6.89
CA LEU A 150 7.27 4.08 -5.56
C LEU A 150 8.78 4.00 -5.32
N GLU A 151 9.57 3.62 -6.33
CA GLU A 151 11.03 3.58 -6.26
C GLU A 151 11.61 4.92 -5.82
N LEU A 152 11.22 5.99 -6.53
CA LEU A 152 11.63 7.35 -6.20
C LEU A 152 11.11 7.81 -4.84
N TYR A 153 9.90 7.40 -4.48
CA TYR A 153 9.33 7.71 -3.17
C TYR A 153 10.16 7.09 -2.04
N LEU A 154 10.53 5.81 -2.15
CA LEU A 154 11.33 5.10 -1.15
C LEU A 154 12.75 5.66 -1.05
N GLU A 155 13.39 6.00 -2.18
CA GLU A 155 14.70 6.67 -2.19
C GLU A 155 14.64 8.00 -1.40
N ASN A 156 13.54 8.75 -1.51
CA ASN A 156 13.36 9.99 -0.76
C ASN A 156 13.10 9.75 0.74
N VAL A 157 12.29 8.75 1.08
CA VAL A 157 12.05 8.36 2.48
C VAL A 157 13.36 7.94 3.15
N GLU A 158 14.19 7.16 2.44
CA GLU A 158 15.52 6.76 2.91
C GLU A 158 16.45 7.96 3.10
N ALA A 159 16.52 8.88 2.13
CA ALA A 159 17.35 10.07 2.23
C ALA A 159 16.91 11.01 3.37
N GLU A 160 15.60 11.18 3.59
CA GLU A 160 15.06 11.95 4.72
C GLU A 160 15.42 11.31 6.05
N TYR A 161 15.32 9.99 6.12
CA TYR A 161 15.67 9.23 7.31
C TYR A 161 17.17 9.35 7.63
N ILE A 162 18.04 9.19 6.62
CA ILE A 162 19.49 9.35 6.78
C ILE A 162 19.82 10.78 7.20
N LYS A 163 19.19 11.80 6.63
CA LYS A 163 19.43 13.18 7.06
C LYS A 163 19.04 13.43 8.51
N PHE A 164 17.99 12.78 9.01
CA PHE A 164 17.50 13.03 10.37
C PHE A 164 18.30 12.27 11.43
N PHE A 165 18.78 11.06 11.12
CA PHE A 165 19.47 10.18 12.07
C PHE A 165 20.96 9.96 11.77
N GLY A 166 21.45 10.43 10.63
CA GLY A 166 22.84 10.27 10.19
C GLY A 166 23.80 11.18 10.95
N ASP A 167 23.36 12.40 11.30
CA ASP A 167 24.19 13.39 12.00
C ASP A 167 24.67 12.88 13.38
N GLU A 168 23.84 12.09 14.09
CA GLU A 168 24.22 11.53 15.40
C GLU A 168 25.39 10.53 15.29
N GLU A 169 25.57 9.89 14.13
CA GLU A 169 26.66 8.94 13.93
C GLU A 169 27.95 9.59 13.44
N GLU A 170 27.87 10.73 12.75
CA GLU A 170 29.06 11.54 12.44
C GLU A 170 29.64 12.13 13.72
N GLU A 171 28.79 12.61 14.64
CA GLU A 171 29.19 13.04 15.99
C GLU A 171 29.87 11.89 16.77
N GLU A 172 29.30 10.67 16.79
CA GLU A 172 29.95 9.52 17.43
C GLU A 172 31.30 9.13 16.80
N GLU A 173 31.44 9.23 15.46
CA GLU A 173 32.72 8.96 14.78
C GLU A 173 33.76 10.05 15.05
N GLU A 174 33.35 11.31 15.20
CA GLU A 174 34.22 12.41 15.59
C GLU A 174 34.68 12.26 17.05
N GLU A 175 33.77 11.96 17.98
CA GLU A 175 34.11 11.67 19.38
C GLU A 175 35.09 10.48 19.51
N GLU A 176 34.90 9.42 18.71
CA GLU A 176 35.83 8.26 18.71
C GLU A 176 37.22 8.65 18.20
N LYS A 177 37.31 9.50 17.16
CA LYS A 177 38.59 10.00 16.63
C LYS A 177 39.29 10.92 17.64
N GLU A 178 38.56 11.83 18.27
CA GLU A 178 39.10 12.72 19.31
C GLU A 178 39.67 11.92 20.48
N MET A 179 38.95 10.88 20.94
CA MET A 179 39.41 10.00 22.01
C MET A 179 40.66 9.19 21.63
N GLU A 180 40.79 8.77 20.37
CA GLU A 180 42.01 8.11 19.87
C GLU A 180 43.20 9.07 19.78
N GLU A 181 42.96 10.33 19.40
CA GLU A 181 43.98 11.36 19.35
C GLU A 181 44.45 11.76 20.76
N GLU A 182 43.54 11.91 21.72
CA GLU A 182 43.86 12.17 23.12
C GLU A 182 44.73 11.07 23.72
N LYS A 183 44.37 9.79 23.52
CA LYS A 183 45.18 8.64 23.96
C LYS A 183 46.57 8.63 23.33
N ARG A 184 46.69 9.12 22.08
CA ARG A 184 47.97 9.21 21.37
C ARG A 184 48.84 10.33 21.93
N GLU A 185 48.27 11.48 22.28
CA GLU A 185 48.98 12.58 22.92
C GLU A 185 49.40 12.25 24.35
N GLU A 186 48.54 11.60 25.14
CA GLU A 186 48.87 11.12 26.49
C GLU A 186 50.05 10.15 26.47
N ALA A 187 50.06 9.22 25.51
CA ALA A 187 51.18 8.28 25.31
C ALA A 187 52.50 9.00 24.97
N LYS A 188 52.46 10.13 24.25
CA LYS A 188 53.65 10.96 23.98
C LYS A 188 54.13 11.66 25.25
N LEU A 189 53.23 12.21 26.05
CA LEU A 189 53.53 12.97 27.27
C LEU A 189 54.18 12.11 28.35
N LEU A 190 53.77 10.85 28.50
CA LEU A 190 54.34 9.93 29.49
C LEU A 190 55.80 9.54 29.20
N GLY A 191 56.42 10.03 28.12
CA GLY A 191 57.83 9.76 27.79
C GLY A 191 58.11 8.27 27.57
N VAL A 192 57.06 7.48 27.40
CA VAL A 192 57.15 6.05 27.17
C VAL A 192 57.68 5.87 25.76
N ASN A 193 58.97 5.56 25.68
CA ASN A 193 59.62 5.15 24.44
C ASN A 193 58.88 3.88 23.98
N HIS A 194 57.91 4.05 23.08
CA HIS A 194 56.77 3.15 22.83
C HIS A 194 57.19 1.69 22.59
N ARG A 195 58.43 1.49 22.11
CA ARG A 195 59.07 0.19 21.89
C ARG A 195 59.30 -0.65 23.16
N ARG A 196 59.57 -0.05 24.33
CA ARG A 196 59.99 -0.80 25.54
C ARG A 196 58.87 -1.19 26.50
N VAL A 197 57.70 -0.54 26.42
CA VAL A 197 56.55 -0.85 27.30
C VAL A 197 55.53 -1.76 26.61
N VAL A 198 55.41 -1.68 25.28
CA VAL A 198 54.57 -2.62 24.51
C VAL A 198 55.12 -4.05 24.58
N GLU A 199 56.43 -4.24 24.68
CA GLU A 199 57.04 -5.56 24.84
C GLU A 199 56.85 -6.19 26.23
N LYS A 200 56.51 -5.41 27.28
CA LYS A 200 56.60 -5.92 28.66
C LYS A 200 55.30 -6.43 29.28
N HIS A 201 54.12 -6.07 28.77
CA HIS A 201 52.86 -6.52 29.38
C HIS A 201 51.68 -6.80 28.44
N HIS A 202 51.79 -6.55 27.14
CA HIS A 202 50.71 -6.90 26.20
C HIS A 202 51.30 -7.78 25.10
N SER A 203 51.09 -9.09 25.23
CA SER A 203 51.34 -10.07 24.18
C SER A 203 50.82 -9.50 22.85
N THR A 204 51.61 -9.54 21.79
CA THR A 204 51.19 -9.12 20.44
C THR A 204 49.84 -9.73 20.03
N ALA A 205 49.47 -10.88 20.62
CA ALA A 205 48.15 -11.49 20.50
C ALA A 205 46.98 -10.56 20.91
N THR A 206 47.08 -9.81 22.02
CA THR A 206 45.97 -8.96 22.50
C THR A 206 45.70 -7.78 21.56
N LEU A 207 46.72 -7.25 20.89
CA LEU A 207 46.55 -6.22 19.86
C LEU A 207 45.89 -6.75 18.58
N TYR A 208 46.17 -8.00 18.20
CA TYR A 208 45.50 -8.64 17.06
C TYR A 208 44.02 -8.93 17.38
N GLU A 209 43.72 -9.41 18.60
CA GLU A 209 42.34 -9.63 19.07
C GLU A 209 41.54 -8.31 19.08
N GLN A 210 42.09 -7.24 19.66
CA GLN A 210 41.43 -5.92 19.68
C GLN A 210 41.19 -5.37 18.27
N ARG A 211 42.10 -5.60 17.31
CA ARG A 211 41.91 -5.19 15.91
C ARG A 211 40.81 -6.02 15.22
N GLY A 212 40.75 -7.32 15.52
CA GLY A 212 39.69 -8.21 15.04
C GLY A 212 38.31 -7.73 15.51
N GLU A 213 38.16 -7.51 16.81
CA GLU A 213 36.92 -7.01 17.42
C GLU A 213 36.50 -5.65 16.86
N ARG A 214 37.43 -4.71 16.70
CA ARG A 214 37.15 -3.39 16.09
C ARG A 214 36.67 -3.52 14.65
N ARG A 215 37.29 -4.39 13.85
CA ARG A 215 36.89 -4.63 12.45
C ARG A 215 35.50 -5.24 12.38
N GLU A 216 35.21 -6.24 13.22
CA GLU A 216 33.90 -6.87 13.31
C GLU A 216 32.83 -5.86 13.77
N ASN A 217 33.13 -5.05 14.78
CA ASN A 217 32.22 -4.00 15.26
C ASN A 217 31.96 -2.94 14.18
N ARG A 218 32.98 -2.52 13.42
CA ARG A 218 32.83 -1.59 12.30
C ARG A 218 31.98 -2.20 11.18
N GLU A 219 32.14 -3.49 10.91
CA GLU A 219 31.30 -4.19 9.93
C GLU A 219 29.85 -4.36 10.41
N LYS A 220 29.64 -4.73 11.68
CA LYS A 220 28.31 -4.75 12.32
C LYS A 220 27.64 -3.38 12.25
N ARG A 221 28.37 -2.29 12.55
CA ARG A 221 27.89 -0.90 12.40
C ARG A 221 27.55 -0.60 10.95
N ARG A 222 28.41 -0.93 9.97
CA ARG A 222 28.12 -0.78 8.53
C ARG A 222 26.90 -1.57 8.07
N ARG A 223 26.71 -2.81 8.53
CA ARG A 223 25.51 -3.62 8.23
C ARG A 223 24.27 -3.00 8.84
N LYS A 224 24.37 -2.47 10.07
CA LYS A 224 23.30 -1.71 10.73
C LYS A 224 22.97 -0.43 9.95
N ARG A 225 23.97 0.32 9.49
CA ARG A 225 23.82 1.50 8.60
C ARG A 225 23.13 1.15 7.30
N ARG A 226 23.56 0.09 6.62
CA ARG A 226 22.93 -0.38 5.37
C ARG A 226 21.45 -0.75 5.55
N ARG A 227 21.02 -1.08 6.77
CA ARG A 227 19.60 -1.36 7.11
C ARG A 227 18.84 -0.12 7.59
N ARG A 228 19.54 0.89 8.11
CA ARG A 228 18.98 2.18 8.54
C ARG A 228 18.65 3.00 7.28
N GLY A 229 17.40 3.44 7.15
CA GLY A 229 16.90 4.17 5.97
C GLY A 229 15.93 3.39 5.10
N ARG A 230 16.03 2.05 5.09
CA ARG A 230 15.08 1.21 4.34
C ARG A 230 13.69 1.24 4.96
N ALA A 231 12.66 1.25 4.12
CA ALA A 231 11.28 1.27 4.59
C ALA A 231 10.75 -0.13 4.89
N GLN A 232 9.93 -0.25 5.94
CA GLN A 232 8.97 -1.34 6.02
C GLN A 232 7.75 -0.95 5.21
N VAL A 233 7.36 -1.80 4.27
CA VAL A 233 6.23 -1.50 3.37
C VAL A 233 5.05 -2.39 3.73
N VAL A 234 3.89 -1.76 3.94
CA VAL A 234 2.62 -2.45 4.08
C VAL A 234 1.81 -2.14 2.83
N CYS A 235 1.42 -3.18 2.11
CA CYS A 235 0.70 -3.02 0.85
C CYS A 235 -0.61 -3.80 0.88
N HIS A 236 -1.65 -3.21 0.29
CA HIS A 236 -2.99 -3.78 0.26
C HIS A 236 -3.46 -4.00 -1.18
N SER A 237 -4.11 -5.14 -1.44
CA SER A 237 -4.73 -5.44 -2.75
C SER A 237 -3.73 -5.19 -3.90
N MET A 238 -4.10 -4.45 -4.94
CA MET A 238 -3.24 -4.12 -6.08
C MET A 238 -1.93 -3.40 -5.71
N GLY A 239 -1.88 -2.72 -4.56
CA GLY A 239 -0.65 -2.14 -4.04
C GLY A 239 0.44 -3.19 -3.83
N GLY A 240 0.07 -4.45 -3.60
CA GLY A 240 1.00 -5.56 -3.57
C GLY A 240 1.69 -5.80 -4.91
N LEU A 241 0.97 -5.70 -6.03
CA LEU A 241 1.58 -5.86 -7.37
C LEU A 241 2.58 -4.74 -7.67
N VAL A 242 2.24 -3.51 -7.27
CA VAL A 242 3.16 -2.36 -7.37
C VAL A 242 4.44 -2.61 -6.57
N VAL A 243 4.31 -3.09 -5.33
CA VAL A 243 5.46 -3.40 -4.48
C VAL A 243 6.24 -4.59 -4.99
N LEU A 244 5.57 -5.63 -5.52
CA LEU A 244 6.20 -6.84 -6.01
C LEU A 244 7.09 -6.57 -7.24
N ASP A 245 6.59 -5.76 -8.18
CA ASP A 245 7.37 -5.31 -9.33
C ASP A 245 8.66 -4.60 -8.87
N LEU A 246 8.55 -3.66 -7.92
CA LEU A 246 9.71 -2.96 -7.38
C LEU A 246 10.65 -3.88 -6.59
N LEU A 247 10.10 -4.75 -5.74
CA LEU A 247 10.85 -5.66 -4.89
C LEU A 247 11.73 -6.61 -5.70
N SER A 248 11.27 -7.02 -6.88
CA SER A 248 12.04 -7.88 -7.80
C SER A 248 13.27 -7.19 -8.41
N ARG A 249 13.23 -5.85 -8.55
CA ARG A 249 14.28 -5.06 -9.20
C ARG A 249 15.18 -4.32 -8.22
N ARG A 250 14.63 -3.89 -7.08
CA ARG A 250 15.28 -3.04 -6.06
C ARG A 250 15.00 -3.56 -4.64
N PRO A 251 15.37 -4.82 -4.32
CA PRO A 251 15.19 -5.37 -2.97
C PRO A 251 15.98 -4.61 -1.90
N ASP A 252 16.98 -3.84 -2.30
CA ASP A 252 17.81 -2.98 -1.45
C ASP A 252 17.01 -1.87 -0.75
N LEU A 253 15.91 -1.40 -1.33
CA LEU A 253 15.07 -0.32 -0.78
C LEU A 253 14.17 -0.76 0.39
N PHE A 254 14.01 -2.07 0.59
CA PHE A 254 13.08 -2.63 1.55
C PHE A 254 13.79 -3.17 2.79
N HIS A 255 13.25 -2.83 3.96
CA HIS A 255 13.57 -3.53 5.21
C HIS A 255 12.78 -4.84 5.27
N SER A 256 11.46 -4.74 5.07
CA SER A 256 10.50 -5.85 5.07
C SER A 256 9.22 -5.44 4.35
N VAL A 257 8.47 -6.40 3.83
CA VAL A 257 7.20 -6.14 3.13
C VAL A 257 6.09 -7.01 3.72
N ALA A 258 4.94 -6.41 3.99
CA ALA A 258 3.71 -7.09 4.36
C ALA A 258 2.66 -6.94 3.26
N PHE A 259 2.26 -8.06 2.66
CA PHE A 259 1.19 -8.14 1.67
C PHE A 259 -0.14 -8.48 2.34
N VAL A 260 -1.14 -7.61 2.21
CA VAL A 260 -2.44 -7.75 2.85
C VAL A 260 -3.52 -7.84 1.77
N GLY A 261 -4.15 -9.01 1.63
CA GLY A 261 -5.19 -9.22 0.62
C GLY A 261 -4.74 -8.94 -0.82
N CYS A 262 -3.46 -9.16 -1.12
CA CYS A 262 -2.88 -8.87 -2.42
C CYS A 262 -3.17 -10.02 -3.40
N PRO A 263 -3.69 -9.75 -4.60
CA PRO A 263 -3.84 -10.75 -5.64
C PRO A 263 -2.46 -10.97 -6.29
N LEU A 264 -1.59 -11.73 -5.62
CA LEU A 264 -0.25 -12.04 -6.11
C LEU A 264 -0.29 -12.96 -7.34
N THR A 265 -1.41 -13.64 -7.52
CA THR A 265 -1.78 -14.35 -8.75
C THR A 265 -2.93 -13.64 -9.42
N ALA A 266 -3.06 -13.89 -10.72
CA ALA A 266 -4.22 -13.47 -11.47
C ALA A 266 -5.53 -13.94 -10.85
N GLY A 267 -6.59 -13.16 -11.05
CA GLY A 267 -7.92 -13.47 -10.55
C GLY A 267 -8.99 -13.11 -11.58
N VAL A 268 -9.99 -13.99 -11.73
CA VAL A 268 -11.09 -13.78 -12.68
C VAL A 268 -12.10 -12.72 -12.21
N SER A 269 -12.05 -12.34 -10.93
CA SER A 269 -13.00 -11.38 -10.35
C SER A 269 -13.00 -10.03 -11.05
N TYR A 270 -11.85 -9.59 -11.60
CA TYR A 270 -11.78 -8.34 -12.33
C TYR A 270 -12.42 -8.42 -13.73
N MET A 271 -12.47 -9.61 -14.34
CA MET A 271 -13.19 -9.78 -15.60
C MET A 271 -14.69 -9.55 -15.42
N GLN A 272 -15.24 -9.90 -14.25
CA GLN A 272 -16.62 -9.59 -13.92
C GLN A 272 -16.82 -8.07 -13.90
N ASP A 273 -15.98 -7.31 -13.21
CA ASP A 273 -16.03 -5.83 -13.19
C ASP A 273 -15.97 -5.25 -14.62
N LEU A 274 -15.14 -5.79 -15.51
CA LEU A 274 -15.09 -5.36 -16.91
C LEU A 274 -16.33 -5.73 -17.72
N HIS A 275 -16.99 -6.85 -17.39
CA HIS A 275 -18.16 -7.33 -18.11
C HIS A 275 -19.48 -6.71 -17.65
N VAL A 276 -19.64 -6.47 -16.35
CA VAL A 276 -20.89 -5.96 -15.73
C VAL A 276 -20.78 -4.54 -15.17
N ALA A 277 -19.61 -3.91 -15.31
CA ALA A 277 -19.20 -2.69 -14.57
C ALA A 277 -18.89 -2.97 -13.08
N ALA A 278 -18.19 -2.03 -12.45
CA ALA A 278 -17.90 -2.08 -11.02
C ALA A 278 -18.75 -1.03 -10.29
N PRO A 279 -19.89 -1.40 -9.68
CA PRO A 279 -20.71 -0.43 -8.97
C PRO A 279 -19.95 0.20 -7.81
N MET A 280 -20.05 1.52 -7.70
CA MET A 280 -19.53 2.28 -6.56
C MET A 280 -20.73 2.78 -5.75
N GLY A 281 -21.11 2.03 -4.72
CA GLY A 281 -22.39 2.21 -4.05
C GLY A 281 -23.56 1.88 -4.97
N ILE A 282 -24.40 2.86 -5.27
CA ILE A 282 -25.53 2.70 -6.20
C ILE A 282 -25.22 3.27 -7.60
N ASN A 283 -24.00 3.77 -7.84
CA ASN A 283 -23.58 4.30 -9.15
C ASN A 283 -22.89 3.24 -10.01
N TYR A 284 -23.58 2.81 -11.07
CA TYR A 284 -23.07 1.89 -12.09
C TYR A 284 -22.35 2.61 -13.25
N ASN A 285 -22.51 3.92 -13.35
CA ASN A 285 -21.98 4.71 -14.46
C ASN A 285 -20.54 5.19 -14.20
N LEU A 286 -20.14 5.35 -12.94
CA LEU A 286 -18.82 5.91 -12.56
C LEU A 286 -17.66 5.05 -13.06
N LEU A 287 -17.78 3.75 -12.90
CA LEU A 287 -16.82 2.75 -13.36
C LEU A 287 -17.54 1.76 -14.28
N ASN A 288 -18.19 2.32 -15.29
CA ASN A 288 -18.80 1.53 -16.35
C ASN A 288 -17.73 0.79 -17.18
N ARG A 289 -18.18 -0.12 -18.02
CA ARG A 289 -17.32 -1.00 -18.84
C ARG A 289 -16.38 -0.23 -19.74
N ALA A 290 -16.87 0.82 -20.41
CA ALA A 290 -16.06 1.65 -21.30
C ALA A 290 -14.96 2.39 -20.52
N VAL A 291 -15.27 2.89 -19.32
CA VAL A 291 -14.30 3.53 -18.43
C VAL A 291 -13.25 2.51 -17.96
N LEU A 292 -13.68 1.38 -17.40
CA LEU A 292 -12.76 0.35 -16.88
C LEU A 292 -11.85 -0.24 -17.96
N PHE A 293 -12.37 -0.36 -19.19
CA PHE A 293 -11.59 -0.82 -20.35
C PHE A 293 -10.39 0.07 -20.63
N THR A 294 -10.47 1.36 -20.30
CA THR A 294 -9.36 2.30 -20.49
C THR A 294 -8.27 2.22 -19.42
N HIS A 295 -8.42 1.44 -18.35
CA HIS A 295 -7.49 1.40 -17.22
C HIS A 295 -6.47 0.24 -17.37
N PRO A 296 -5.18 0.49 -17.69
CA PRO A 296 -4.19 -0.57 -17.83
C PRO A 296 -4.03 -1.46 -16.58
N SER A 297 -4.19 -0.88 -15.38
CA SER A 297 -4.11 -1.63 -14.11
C SER A 297 -5.10 -2.79 -14.00
N SER A 298 -6.27 -2.65 -14.63
CA SER A 298 -7.30 -3.69 -14.72
C SER A 298 -6.77 -5.01 -15.30
N TYR A 299 -5.87 -4.90 -16.27
CA TYR A 299 -5.32 -6.05 -16.99
C TYR A 299 -4.19 -6.72 -16.21
N SER A 300 -3.65 -6.08 -15.16
CA SER A 300 -2.66 -6.71 -14.27
C SER A 300 -3.23 -7.85 -13.43
N PHE A 301 -4.55 -8.00 -13.38
CA PHE A 301 -5.22 -9.11 -12.70
C PHE A 301 -5.49 -10.30 -13.62
N PHE A 302 -5.22 -10.19 -14.93
CA PHE A 302 -5.59 -11.24 -15.87
C PHE A 302 -4.60 -12.41 -15.80
N PRO A 303 -5.08 -13.65 -15.92
CA PRO A 303 -4.21 -14.83 -15.93
C PRO A 303 -3.35 -14.82 -17.18
N PHE A 304 -2.05 -14.99 -16.97
CA PHE A 304 -1.08 -15.15 -18.05
C PHE A 304 -1.15 -16.57 -18.64
N ASP A 305 -1.58 -17.56 -17.84
CA ASP A 305 -1.83 -18.94 -18.27
C ASP A 305 -3.25 -19.41 -17.86
N TYR A 306 -3.92 -20.11 -18.77
CA TYR A 306 -5.22 -20.74 -18.53
C TYR A 306 -5.16 -21.74 -17.37
N GLN A 307 -4.05 -22.46 -17.19
CA GLN A 307 -3.90 -23.41 -16.08
C GLN A 307 -3.86 -22.71 -14.73
N GLU A 308 -3.14 -21.58 -14.62
CA GLU A 308 -3.06 -20.78 -13.38
C GLU A 308 -4.43 -20.22 -12.95
N SER A 309 -5.33 -19.97 -13.91
CA SER A 309 -6.66 -19.42 -13.62
C SER A 309 -7.58 -20.34 -12.80
N LYS A 310 -7.33 -21.66 -12.79
CA LYS A 310 -8.16 -22.64 -12.07
C LYS A 310 -7.84 -22.72 -10.58
N GLU A 311 -6.68 -22.24 -10.16
CA GLU A 311 -6.15 -22.46 -8.80
C GLU A 311 -6.16 -21.19 -7.93
N SER A 312 -6.44 -20.01 -8.51
CA SER A 312 -6.06 -18.72 -7.93
C SER A 312 -7.10 -18.00 -7.04
N ASP A 313 -8.19 -18.65 -6.62
CA ASP A 313 -9.32 -18.01 -5.92
C ASP A 313 -9.10 -17.67 -4.42
N SER A 314 -7.85 -17.63 -3.93
CA SER A 314 -7.58 -17.31 -2.52
C SER A 314 -6.66 -16.11 -2.33
N CYS A 315 -7.08 -15.16 -1.49
CA CYS A 315 -6.23 -14.09 -1.01
C CYS A 315 -5.23 -14.65 0.03
N LEU A 316 -3.95 -14.31 -0.11
CA LEU A 316 -2.88 -14.77 0.79
C LEU A 316 -2.24 -13.56 1.48
N CYS A 317 -2.05 -13.66 2.80
CA CYS A 317 -1.22 -12.71 3.53
C CYS A 317 0.20 -13.26 3.59
N VAL A 318 1.14 -12.51 3.02
CA VAL A 318 2.55 -12.89 2.92
C VAL A 318 3.40 -11.84 3.61
N LEU A 319 4.20 -12.25 4.59
CA LEU A 319 5.25 -11.42 5.16
C LEU A 319 6.58 -11.84 4.57
N VAL A 320 7.27 -10.92 3.91
CA VAL A 320 8.60 -11.15 3.34
C VAL A 320 9.63 -10.38 4.16
N LYS A 321 10.55 -11.10 4.79
CA LYS A 321 11.62 -10.53 5.62
C LYS A 321 12.99 -10.96 5.08
N LYS A 322 13.98 -10.08 5.03
CA LYS A 322 15.34 -10.49 4.64
C LYS A 322 15.97 -11.32 5.78
N LYS A 323 16.32 -12.59 5.53
CA LYS A 323 17.05 -13.46 6.45
C LYS A 323 18.48 -12.93 6.63
N LYS A 324 19.03 -12.98 7.84
CA LYS A 324 20.45 -12.68 8.06
C LYS A 324 21.29 -13.88 7.62
N GLU A 325 22.39 -13.62 6.94
CA GLU A 325 23.43 -14.65 6.70
C GLU A 325 23.94 -15.17 8.04
N GLY A 326 23.93 -16.48 8.23
CA GLY A 326 24.45 -17.17 9.41
C GLY A 326 23.48 -17.33 10.60
N GLU A 327 22.22 -16.88 10.51
CA GLU A 327 21.19 -17.32 11.48
C GLU A 327 20.70 -18.72 11.06
N GLU A 328 21.14 -19.75 11.79
CA GLU A 328 20.47 -21.05 11.84
C GLU A 328 19.01 -20.81 12.26
N GLY A 329 18.07 -21.41 11.53
CA GLY A 329 16.65 -21.17 11.78
C GLY A 329 16.25 -21.69 13.17
N PRO A 330 15.16 -21.19 13.77
CA PRO A 330 14.61 -21.80 14.97
C PRO A 330 14.36 -23.29 14.72
N ASP A 331 14.69 -24.12 15.71
CA ASP A 331 14.40 -25.56 15.71
C ASP A 331 12.93 -25.80 15.30
N GLU A 332 12.71 -26.85 14.49
CA GLU A 332 11.60 -27.09 13.55
C GLU A 332 10.15 -27.17 14.12
N GLU A 333 9.85 -26.68 15.32
CA GLU A 333 8.59 -27.02 16.02
C GLU A 333 7.41 -26.04 15.90
N GLU A 334 7.53 -24.87 15.25
CA GLU A 334 6.36 -24.02 14.96
C GLU A 334 6.11 -23.85 13.45
N ASN A 335 5.62 -24.94 12.83
CA ASN A 335 5.15 -24.95 11.45
C ASN A 335 3.86 -24.14 11.28
N PHE A 336 4.03 -22.82 11.12
CA PHE A 336 3.02 -21.91 10.62
C PHE A 336 3.19 -21.72 9.11
N PHE A 337 3.16 -22.81 8.32
CA PHE A 337 3.41 -22.75 6.88
C PHE A 337 2.19 -23.20 6.06
N GLY A 338 1.89 -22.41 5.03
CA GLY A 338 1.06 -22.85 3.91
C GLY A 338 1.74 -23.99 3.16
N ASP A 339 1.00 -24.65 2.27
CA ASP A 339 1.50 -25.74 1.43
C ASP A 339 2.68 -25.25 0.58
N GLU A 340 3.87 -25.84 0.72
CA GLU A 340 5.05 -25.49 -0.10
C GLU A 340 4.84 -25.78 -1.59
N ASN A 341 3.85 -26.62 -1.92
CA ASN A 341 3.43 -26.88 -3.29
C ASN A 341 2.45 -25.83 -3.82
N ASP A 342 2.07 -24.82 -3.03
CA ASP A 342 1.23 -23.74 -3.50
C ASP A 342 1.95 -22.96 -4.62
N PRO A 343 1.36 -22.86 -5.83
CA PRO A 343 2.00 -22.18 -6.96
C PRO A 343 2.43 -20.75 -6.65
N ARG A 344 1.75 -20.07 -5.71
CA ARG A 344 2.09 -18.72 -5.26
C ARG A 344 3.38 -18.70 -4.47
N TYR A 345 3.57 -19.68 -3.59
CA TYR A 345 4.81 -19.83 -2.85
C TYR A 345 5.97 -20.12 -3.81
N GLN A 346 5.74 -21.03 -4.77
CA GLN A 346 6.72 -21.35 -5.79
C GLN A 346 7.08 -20.13 -6.65
N TYR A 347 6.09 -19.33 -7.08
CA TYR A 347 6.33 -18.11 -7.84
C TYR A 347 7.20 -17.11 -7.06
N ILE A 348 6.85 -16.77 -5.82
CA ILE A 348 7.63 -15.84 -5.00
C ILE A 348 9.03 -16.41 -4.72
N ALA A 349 9.12 -17.72 -4.46
CA ALA A 349 10.40 -18.39 -4.23
C ALA A 349 11.29 -18.41 -5.48
N SER A 350 10.70 -18.41 -6.68
CA SER A 350 11.38 -18.41 -7.98
C SER A 350 11.91 -17.05 -8.43
N LEU A 351 11.51 -15.95 -7.77
CA LEU A 351 11.95 -14.61 -8.15
C LEU A 351 13.49 -14.52 -8.13
N PRO A 352 14.12 -13.84 -9.12
CA PRO A 352 15.57 -13.76 -9.23
C PRO A 352 16.20 -13.27 -7.93
N ARG A 353 17.07 -14.09 -7.35
CA ARG A 353 17.81 -13.73 -6.14
C ARG A 353 19.14 -13.14 -6.54
N GLU A 354 19.40 -11.91 -6.11
CA GLU A 354 20.79 -11.46 -5.98
C GLU A 354 21.52 -12.49 -5.09
N LYS A 355 22.74 -12.88 -5.45
CA LYS A 355 23.47 -14.01 -4.84
C LYS A 355 23.57 -13.96 -3.30
N ASP A 356 23.30 -12.80 -2.69
CA ASP A 356 23.45 -12.53 -1.25
C ASP A 356 22.14 -12.04 -0.57
N THR A 357 20.97 -12.28 -1.17
CA THR A 357 19.67 -11.91 -0.56
C THR A 357 18.75 -13.11 -0.42
N VAL A 358 18.63 -13.61 0.82
CA VAL A 358 17.66 -14.63 1.21
C VAL A 358 16.45 -13.94 1.87
N PHE A 359 15.24 -14.24 1.39
CA PHE A 359 14.00 -13.81 2.02
C PHE A 359 13.36 -14.97 2.78
N GLU A 360 12.93 -14.70 4.01
CA GLU A 360 12.00 -15.50 4.80
C GLU A 360 10.58 -15.07 4.41
N ILE A 361 9.80 -16.03 3.89
CA ILE A 361 8.40 -15.83 3.52
C ILE A 361 7.57 -16.48 4.61
N LYS A 362 6.82 -15.70 5.39
CA LYS A 362 5.81 -16.24 6.31
C LYS A 362 4.44 -16.11 5.68
N LEU A 363 3.78 -17.25 5.50
CA LEU A 363 2.42 -17.31 5.01
C LEU A 363 1.46 -17.35 6.19
N SER A 364 0.46 -16.47 6.20
CA SER A 364 -0.67 -16.59 7.11
C SER A 364 -1.93 -16.81 6.28
N LYS A 365 -2.57 -17.96 6.47
CA LYS A 365 -3.90 -18.22 5.90
C LYS A 365 -4.93 -17.44 6.71
N GLN A 366 -5.28 -16.24 6.24
CA GLN A 366 -6.57 -15.65 6.62
C GLN A 366 -7.64 -16.27 5.74
N THR A 367 -8.47 -17.14 6.33
CA THR A 367 -9.67 -17.64 5.66
C THR A 367 -10.65 -16.47 5.54
N VAL A 368 -10.68 -15.80 4.38
CA VAL A 368 -11.85 -14.99 4.03
C VAL A 368 -13.02 -15.98 4.01
N SER A 369 -13.93 -15.88 4.98
CA SER A 369 -14.94 -16.93 5.16
C SER A 369 -15.68 -17.12 3.84
N ARG A 370 -15.83 -18.37 3.39
CA ARG A 370 -16.69 -18.74 2.25
C ARG A 370 -18.09 -18.12 2.36
N GLY A 371 -18.51 -17.78 3.59
CA GLY A 371 -19.75 -17.07 3.89
C GLY A 371 -19.84 -15.62 3.40
N TRP A 372 -18.72 -14.92 3.11
CA TRP A 372 -18.75 -13.56 2.54
C TRP A 372 -19.01 -13.59 1.03
N ILE A 373 -18.29 -14.42 0.28
CA ILE A 373 -18.51 -14.61 -1.17
C ILE A 373 -19.93 -15.13 -1.41
N ARG A 374 -20.38 -16.11 -0.61
CA ARG A 374 -21.75 -16.64 -0.69
C ARG A 374 -22.80 -15.56 -0.39
N ARG A 375 -22.64 -14.76 0.68
CA ARG A 375 -23.59 -13.67 0.99
C ARG A 375 -23.63 -12.59 -0.08
N ARG A 376 -22.47 -12.18 -0.62
CA ARG A 376 -22.40 -11.20 -1.70
C ARG A 376 -23.10 -11.70 -2.97
N ASN A 377 -22.90 -12.97 -3.33
CA ASN A 377 -23.57 -13.57 -4.48
C ASN A 377 -25.09 -13.72 -4.23
N GLU A 378 -25.51 -14.10 -3.02
CA GLU A 378 -26.94 -14.13 -2.64
C GLU A 378 -27.58 -12.74 -2.67
N GLU A 379 -26.86 -11.68 -2.29
CA GLU A 379 -27.32 -10.29 -2.38
C GLU A 379 -27.40 -9.79 -3.83
N LEU A 380 -26.44 -10.14 -4.68
CA LEU A 380 -26.48 -9.80 -6.11
C LEU A 380 -27.67 -10.46 -6.81
N VAL A 381 -27.95 -11.73 -6.53
CA VAL A 381 -29.14 -12.43 -7.05
C VAL A 381 -30.43 -11.76 -6.58
N LYS A 382 -30.51 -11.31 -5.33
CA LYS A 382 -31.68 -10.57 -4.82
C LYS A 382 -31.85 -9.21 -5.52
N VAL A 383 -30.76 -8.50 -5.81
CA VAL A 383 -30.81 -7.21 -6.52
C VAL A 383 -31.25 -7.40 -7.98
N GLU A 384 -30.75 -8.42 -8.67
CA GLU A 384 -31.19 -8.76 -10.03
C GLU A 384 -32.68 -9.15 -10.06
N GLN A 385 -33.12 -10.00 -9.11
CA GLN A 385 -34.53 -10.37 -8.97
C GLN A 385 -35.42 -9.17 -8.67
N ALA A 386 -35.01 -8.25 -7.79
CA ALA A 386 -35.76 -7.04 -7.49
C ALA A 386 -35.83 -6.08 -8.68
N THR A 387 -34.77 -6.00 -9.48
CA THR A 387 -34.74 -5.18 -10.70
C THR A 387 -35.66 -5.76 -11.78
N SER A 388 -35.65 -7.09 -11.95
CA SER A 388 -36.56 -7.81 -12.86
C SER A 388 -38.03 -7.67 -12.43
N LEU A 389 -38.31 -7.76 -11.12
CA LEU A 389 -39.65 -7.56 -10.57
C LEU A 389 -40.13 -6.12 -10.79
N GLY A 390 -39.24 -5.14 -10.60
CA GLY A 390 -39.53 -3.72 -10.86
C GLY A 390 -39.85 -3.44 -12.33
N SER A 391 -39.16 -4.08 -13.27
CA SER A 391 -39.50 -3.98 -14.70
C SER A 391 -40.86 -4.60 -15.04
N LEU A 392 -41.17 -5.77 -14.45
CA LEU A 392 -42.46 -6.44 -14.67
C LEU A 392 -43.64 -5.64 -14.11
N LEU A 393 -43.49 -5.08 -12.90
CA LEU A 393 -44.52 -4.23 -12.30
C LEU A 393 -44.73 -2.94 -13.10
N LYS A 394 -43.67 -2.40 -13.71
CA LYS A 394 -43.76 -1.22 -14.57
C LYS A 394 -44.49 -1.54 -15.88
N GLU A 395 -44.21 -2.68 -16.50
CA GLU A 395 -44.96 -3.15 -17.68
C GLU A 395 -46.43 -3.43 -17.36
N GLU A 396 -46.73 -4.06 -16.22
CA GLU A 396 -48.11 -4.32 -15.80
C GLU A 396 -48.87 -3.03 -15.48
N ALA A 397 -48.20 -2.03 -14.89
CA ALA A 397 -48.79 -0.71 -14.66
C ALA A 397 -49.06 0.05 -15.97
N ILE A 398 -48.16 -0.04 -16.96
CA ILE A 398 -48.38 0.52 -18.30
C ILE A 398 -49.57 -0.16 -18.98
N LYS A 399 -49.64 -1.49 -18.92
CA LYS A 399 -50.73 -2.27 -19.52
C LYS A 399 -52.09 -1.97 -18.88
N LYS A 400 -52.15 -1.85 -17.55
CA LYS A 400 -53.37 -1.43 -16.83
C LYS A 400 -53.77 0.02 -17.13
N LYS A 401 -52.79 0.89 -17.41
CA LYS A 401 -53.06 2.27 -17.83
C LYS A 401 -53.63 2.30 -19.24
N GLU A 402 -53.07 1.54 -20.17
CA GLU A 402 -53.59 1.40 -21.54
C GLU A 402 -54.98 0.74 -21.59
N GLU A 403 -55.24 -0.25 -20.73
CA GLU A 403 -56.58 -0.85 -20.59
C GLU A 403 -57.61 0.13 -19.99
N LYS A 404 -57.18 1.03 -19.09
CA LYS A 404 -58.05 2.09 -18.56
C LYS A 404 -58.29 3.21 -19.57
N GLU A 405 -57.27 3.60 -20.34
CA GLU A 405 -57.38 4.64 -21.36
C GLU A 405 -58.12 4.14 -22.63
N GLY A 406 -58.16 2.82 -22.88
CA GLY A 406 -58.93 2.22 -23.96
C GLY A 406 -60.44 2.10 -23.71
N VAL A 407 -60.93 2.41 -22.50
CA VAL A 407 -62.33 2.14 -22.10
C VAL A 407 -63.16 3.42 -21.87
N ILE A 408 -62.59 4.63 -21.96
CA ILE A 408 -63.36 5.85 -21.67
C ILE A 408 -63.29 6.84 -22.83
N GLY A 409 -64.29 6.75 -23.70
CA GLY A 409 -64.91 7.94 -24.26
C GLY A 409 -65.99 8.42 -23.31
N GLY A 410 -65.83 9.60 -22.71
CA GLY A 410 -66.88 10.26 -21.94
C GLY A 410 -66.40 10.94 -20.66
N ASP A 411 -66.32 12.28 -20.73
CA ASP A 411 -66.46 13.33 -19.72
C ASP A 411 -65.67 13.36 -18.39
N GLU A 412 -64.98 14.50 -18.25
CA GLU A 412 -64.74 15.36 -17.09
C GLU A 412 -64.41 14.76 -15.72
N GLY A 413 -63.11 14.87 -15.37
CA GLY A 413 -62.65 15.68 -14.24
C GLY A 413 -62.78 15.14 -12.82
N GLU A 414 -61.69 14.58 -12.27
CA GLU A 414 -61.30 14.77 -10.86
C GLU A 414 -59.86 14.28 -10.63
N GLU A 415 -59.02 15.12 -10.01
CA GLU A 415 -57.62 14.82 -9.65
C GLU A 415 -57.57 14.02 -8.34
N ALA A 416 -56.87 12.88 -8.33
CA ALA A 416 -56.60 12.09 -7.14
C ALA A 416 -55.09 12.10 -6.82
N GLU A 417 -54.75 12.70 -5.67
CA GLU A 417 -53.42 12.62 -5.05
C GLU A 417 -53.22 11.23 -4.42
N GLY A 418 -52.08 10.58 -4.73
CA GLY A 418 -51.70 9.29 -4.15
C GLY A 418 -50.33 9.36 -3.47
N GLU A 419 -50.31 9.06 -2.16
CA GLU A 419 -49.11 8.97 -1.32
C GLU A 419 -48.19 7.81 -1.75
N VAL A 420 -46.88 8.06 -1.76
CA VAL A 420 -45.84 7.05 -1.99
C VAL A 420 -45.14 6.73 -0.67
N GLU A 421 -45.44 5.56 -0.10
CA GLU A 421 -44.70 5.01 1.04
C GLU A 421 -43.29 4.57 0.61
N THR A 422 -42.27 5.08 1.31
CA THR A 422 -40.86 4.72 1.10
C THR A 422 -40.42 3.70 2.17
N PHE A 423 -40.06 2.50 1.72
CA PHE A 423 -39.50 1.45 2.57
C PHE A 423 -38.04 1.75 2.96
N VAL A 424 -37.78 1.90 4.26
CA VAL A 424 -36.43 2.06 4.83
C VAL A 424 -35.92 0.70 5.32
N GLY A 425 -34.91 0.15 4.64
CA GLY A 425 -34.25 -1.11 5.01
C GLY A 425 -33.33 -0.98 6.23
N ARG A 426 -33.37 -1.99 7.11
CA ARG A 426 -32.57 -2.10 8.35
C ARG A 426 -31.06 -2.23 8.07
N ARG A 427 -30.28 -1.56 8.92
CA ARG A 427 -28.81 -1.51 8.93
C ARG A 427 -28.23 -2.68 9.75
N VAL A 428 -27.31 -3.44 9.17
CA VAL A 428 -26.43 -4.37 9.89
C VAL A 428 -25.06 -3.72 9.99
N VAL A 429 -24.58 -3.51 11.21
CA VAL A 429 -23.23 -3.01 11.51
C VAL A 429 -22.32 -4.23 11.67
N VAL A 430 -21.23 -4.30 10.91
CA VAL A 430 -20.18 -5.32 11.10
C VAL A 430 -18.90 -4.57 11.46
N ASP A 431 -18.49 -4.70 12.72
CA ASP A 431 -17.20 -4.21 13.19
C ASP A 431 -16.08 -5.07 12.59
N TRP A 432 -15.16 -4.43 11.87
CA TRP A 432 -13.87 -5.01 11.50
C TRP A 432 -12.81 -4.43 12.44
N TRP A 433 -12.01 -5.33 13.02
CA TRP A 433 -10.80 -5.08 13.83
C TRP A 433 -11.00 -5.06 15.36
N ASP A 434 -10.98 -6.24 15.99
CA ASP A 434 -10.61 -6.36 17.40
C ASP A 434 -9.10 -6.65 17.48
N ALA A 435 -8.32 -5.60 17.72
CA ALA A 435 -6.88 -5.72 17.98
C ALA A 435 -6.66 -6.05 19.46
N LYS A 436 -6.92 -7.32 19.82
CA LYS A 436 -6.33 -7.94 21.00
C LYS A 436 -5.48 -9.11 20.52
N HIS A 437 -4.22 -8.83 20.19
CA HIS A 437 -3.03 -9.64 20.46
C HIS A 437 -1.80 -8.91 19.93
#